data_AF-A0A9X2GPV2-F1
#
_entry.id   AF-A0A9X2GPV2-F1
#
_cell.length_a   1.000
_cell.length_b   1.000
_cell.length_c   1.000
_cell.angle_alpha   90.00
_cell.angle_beta   90.00
_cell.angle_gamma   90.00
#
_symmetry.space_group_name_H-M   'P 1'
#
loop_
_entity.id
_entity.type
_entity.pdbx_description
1 polymer ?
#
loop_
_entity_poly.entity_id
_entity_poly.type
_entity_poly.pdbx_seq_one_letter_code
_entity_poly.pdbx_strand_id
1 'polypeptide(L)'
;MVFRQRKGKSKLTLQCPPELLAQLKAHREMQDAEREKVGDRWRDHDLVFATKLGTPIERTEDWKLWKTILKQAGVRDVRVHDARHTAATLLIEQGVNIRVVQQVLGHTRVTTTERYTHVSTPLMRDAGERLASALWGNS
;
A
#
# COMPACT_ATOMS: atom_id res chain seq x y z
N MET A 1 -10.12 11.19 -4.27
CA MET A 1 -9.24 11.98 -3.40
C MET A 1 -8.42 12.87 -4.33
N VAL A 2 -8.50 14.20 -4.25
CA VAL A 2 -7.57 15.06 -5.02
C VAL A 2 -6.19 14.84 -4.40
N PHE A 3 -5.27 14.19 -5.13
CA PHE A 3 -3.86 14.21 -4.74
C PHE A 3 -3.37 15.64 -4.90
N ARG A 4 -3.42 16.41 -3.81
CA ARG A 4 -2.83 17.75 -3.76
C ARG A 4 -1.34 17.60 -4.10
N GLN A 5 -0.90 18.29 -5.15
CA GLN A 5 0.49 18.23 -5.59
C GLN A 5 1.40 18.56 -4.39
N ARG A 6 2.23 17.58 -4.00
CA ARG A 6 3.08 17.68 -2.81
C ARG A 6 4.14 18.76 -3.05
N LYS A 7 4.28 19.70 -2.11
CA LYS A 7 5.39 20.67 -2.08
C LYS A 7 6.67 19.94 -1.64
N GLY A 8 7.37 19.27 -2.55
CA GLY A 8 8.67 18.61 -2.27
C GLY A 8 9.07 17.48 -3.24
N LYS A 9 10.38 17.22 -3.37
CA LYS A 9 11.04 16.30 -4.33
C LYS A 9 10.94 14.80 -4.00
N SER A 10 9.99 14.36 -3.17
CA SER A 10 9.90 12.94 -2.79
C SER A 10 9.18 12.15 -3.88
N LYS A 11 9.94 11.65 -4.87
CA LYS A 11 9.48 10.61 -5.81
C LYS A 11 9.72 9.26 -5.14
N LEU A 12 8.64 8.55 -4.83
CA LEU A 12 8.73 7.15 -4.41
C LEU A 12 8.47 6.27 -5.63
N THR A 13 9.50 5.56 -6.08
CA THR A 13 9.35 4.52 -7.10
C THR A 13 9.16 3.19 -6.39
N LEU A 14 7.98 2.59 -6.56
CA LEU A 14 7.69 1.26 -6.05
C LEU A 14 7.95 0.22 -7.15
N GLN A 15 8.63 -0.86 -6.79
CA GLN A 15 8.60 -2.08 -7.59
C GLN A 15 7.21 -2.68 -7.44
N CYS A 16 6.36 -2.48 -8.45
CA CYS A 16 4.99 -2.94 -8.43
C CYS A 16 4.95 -4.44 -8.76
N PRO A 17 4.41 -5.30 -7.88
CA PRO A 17 4.18 -6.70 -8.21
C PRO A 17 3.31 -6.82 -9.48
N PRO A 18 3.57 -7.79 -10.36
CA PRO A 18 2.82 -7.94 -11.60
C PRO A 18 1.32 -8.12 -11.37
N GLU A 19 0.93 -8.74 -10.25
CA GLU A 19 -0.46 -8.92 -9.84
C GLU A 19 -1.12 -7.56 -9.55
N LEU A 20 -0.44 -6.68 -8.82
CA LEU A 20 -0.94 -5.33 -8.55
C LEU A 20 -1.02 -4.51 -9.83
N LEU A 21 -0.02 -4.63 -10.72
CA LEU A 21 -0.04 -3.98 -12.01
C LEU A 21 -1.23 -4.45 -12.87
N ALA A 22 -1.55 -5.74 -12.86
CA ALA A 22 -2.71 -6.28 -13.56
C ALA A 22 -4.02 -5.70 -13.02
N GLN A 23 -4.17 -5.60 -11.69
CA GLN A 23 -5.35 -4.96 -11.08
C GLN A 23 -5.49 -3.49 -11.47
N LEU A 24 -4.39 -2.73 -11.51
CA LEU A 24 -4.40 -1.33 -11.93
C LEU A 24 -4.77 -1.16 -13.41
N LYS A 25 -4.31 -2.07 -14.28
CA LYS A 25 -4.68 -2.09 -15.70
C LYS A 25 -6.17 -2.39 -15.87
N ALA A 26 -6.68 -3.43 -15.21
CA ALA A 26 -8.11 -3.74 -15.22
C ALA A 26 -8.95 -2.58 -14.69
N HIS A 27 -8.47 -1.87 -13.66
CA HIS A 27 -9.12 -0.66 -13.17
C HIS A 27 -9.16 0.46 -14.21
N ARG A 28 -8.07 0.65 -14.98
CA ARG A 28 -8.01 1.63 -16.06
C ARG A 28 -9.02 1.30 -17.17
N GLU A 29 -9.11 0.04 -17.58
CA GLU A 29 -10.08 -0.41 -18.60
C GLU A 29 -11.52 -0.14 -18.16
N MET A 30 -11.85 -0.39 -16.88
CA MET A 30 -13.17 -0.05 -16.34
C MET A 30 -13.45 1.46 -16.38
N GLN A 31 -12.46 2.30 -16.05
CA GLN A 31 -12.61 3.75 -16.13
C GLN A 31 -12.78 4.24 -17.56
N ASP A 32 -12.05 3.68 -18.52
CA ASP A 32 -12.16 4.05 -19.93
C ASP A 32 -13.56 3.68 -20.46
N ALA A 33 -14.13 2.55 -20.03
CA ALA A 33 -15.51 2.18 -20.33
C ALA A 33 -16.55 3.08 -19.64
N GLU A 34 -16.29 3.55 -18.41
CA GLU A 34 -17.15 4.55 -17.75
C GLU A 34 -17.10 5.90 -18.45
N ARG A 35 -15.91 6.32 -18.90
CA ARG A 35 -15.69 7.53 -19.67
C ARG A 35 -16.48 7.51 -20.98
N GLU A 36 -16.45 6.41 -21.72
CA GLU A 36 -17.21 6.26 -22.96
C GLU A 36 -18.72 6.36 -22.72
N LYS A 37 -19.23 5.73 -21.66
CA LYS A 37 -20.66 5.79 -21.29
C LYS A 37 -21.12 7.19 -20.88
N VAL A 38 -20.25 7.96 -20.24
CA VAL A 38 -20.59 9.28 -19.69
C VAL A 38 -20.38 10.39 -20.71
N GLY A 39 -19.53 10.17 -21.71
CA GLY A 39 -19.29 11.09 -22.83
C GLY A 39 -18.89 12.48 -22.35
N ASP A 40 -19.59 13.50 -22.84
CA ASP A 40 -19.30 14.93 -22.59
C ASP A 40 -19.36 15.35 -21.12
N ARG A 41 -19.97 14.54 -20.25
CA ARG A 41 -20.03 14.82 -18.81
C ARG A 41 -18.76 14.38 -18.06
N TRP A 42 -17.86 13.65 -18.71
CA TRP A 42 -16.62 13.20 -18.11
C TRP A 42 -15.65 14.37 -17.91
N ARG A 43 -15.15 14.51 -16.69
CA ARG A 43 -14.15 15.53 -16.34
C ARG A 43 -12.78 14.86 -16.21
N ASP A 44 -11.94 15.05 -17.22
CA ASP A 44 -10.61 14.44 -17.23
C ASP A 44 -9.65 15.22 -16.31
N HIS A 45 -9.21 14.56 -15.26
CA HIS A 45 -8.21 15.05 -14.30
C HIS A 45 -6.96 14.16 -14.27
N ASP A 46 -6.82 13.23 -15.23
CA ASP A 46 -5.74 12.23 -15.27
C ASP A 46 -5.58 11.47 -13.93
N LEU A 47 -6.70 11.12 -13.32
CA LEU A 47 -6.74 10.42 -12.03
C LEU A 47 -6.73 8.92 -12.23
N VAL A 48 -5.92 8.21 -11.44
CA VAL A 48 -5.96 6.73 -11.37
C VAL A 48 -7.23 6.24 -10.67
N PHE A 49 -7.76 6.98 -9.71
CA PHE A 49 -9.01 6.67 -9.00
C PHE A 49 -9.96 7.86 -9.08
N ALA A 50 -10.93 7.75 -9.98
CA ALA A 50 -11.95 8.77 -10.21
C ALA A 50 -13.34 8.28 -9.78
N THR A 51 -14.28 9.21 -9.61
CA THR A 51 -15.70 8.87 -9.62
C THR A 51 -16.13 8.51 -11.04
N LYS A 52 -17.36 8.00 -11.18
CA LYS A 52 -17.97 7.71 -12.49
C LYS A 52 -18.00 8.92 -13.46
N LEU A 53 -17.82 10.15 -12.96
CA LEU A 53 -17.79 11.36 -13.78
C LEU A 53 -16.37 11.87 -14.05
N GLY A 54 -15.33 11.11 -13.72
CA GLY A 54 -13.92 11.53 -13.84
C GLY A 54 -13.46 12.46 -12.72
N THR A 55 -14.35 12.85 -11.80
CA THR A 55 -14.01 13.79 -10.71
C THR A 55 -13.26 13.10 -9.56
N PRO A 56 -12.54 13.86 -8.74
CA PRO A 56 -11.93 13.32 -7.52
C PRO A 56 -12.96 12.75 -6.55
N ILE A 57 -12.68 11.56 -6.01
CA ILE A 57 -13.50 10.96 -4.94
C ILE A 57 -13.44 11.85 -3.67
N GLU A 58 -14.58 12.19 -3.11
CA GLU A 58 -14.68 12.92 -1.83
C GLU A 58 -14.16 12.09 -0.66
N ARG A 59 -13.49 12.72 0.32
CA ARG A 59 -12.87 11.99 1.45
C ARG A 59 -13.88 11.19 2.27
N THR A 60 -15.06 11.75 2.47
CA THR A 60 -16.13 11.08 3.22
C THR A 60 -16.65 9.85 2.48
N GLU A 61 -16.75 9.92 1.16
CA GLU A 61 -17.20 8.81 0.33
C GLU A 61 -16.13 7.71 0.23
N ASP A 62 -14.86 8.10 0.11
CA ASP A 62 -13.73 7.18 0.18
C ASP A 62 -13.70 6.42 1.52
N TRP A 63 -13.92 7.12 2.64
CA TRP A 63 -14.04 6.50 3.96
C TRP A 63 -15.23 5.54 4.08
N LYS A 64 -16.41 5.92 3.58
CA LYS A 64 -17.60 5.04 3.58
C LYS A 64 -17.36 3.79 2.75
N LEU A 65 -16.75 3.94 1.56
CA LEU A 65 -16.38 2.83 0.69
C LEU A 65 -15.43 1.87 1.41
N TRP A 66 -14.40 2.40 2.07
CA TRP A 66 -13.50 1.60 2.91
C TRP A 66 -14.25 0.78 3.96
N LYS A 67 -15.18 1.39 4.71
CA LYS A 67 -15.98 0.68 5.71
C LYS A 67 -16.88 -0.41 5.12
N THR A 68 -17.45 -0.15 3.95
CA THR A 68 -18.22 -1.15 3.20
C THR A 68 -17.34 -2.34 2.81
N ILE A 69 -16.13 -2.09 2.30
CA ILE A 69 -15.17 -3.14 1.92
C ILE A 69 -14.80 -3.99 3.15
N LEU A 70 -14.48 -3.37 4.29
CA LEU A 70 -14.17 -4.12 5.52
C LEU A 70 -15.31 -5.03 5.96
N LYS A 71 -16.55 -4.52 5.92
CA LYS A 71 -17.75 -5.29 6.25
C LYS A 71 -17.96 -6.45 5.30
N GLN A 72 -17.79 -6.24 3.98
CA GLN A 72 -17.91 -7.29 2.97
C GLN A 72 -16.84 -8.36 3.12
N ALA A 73 -15.61 -7.98 3.47
CA ALA A 73 -14.52 -8.90 3.74
C ALA A 73 -14.66 -9.65 5.08
N GLY A 74 -15.64 -9.30 5.92
CA GLY A 74 -15.84 -9.95 7.23
C GLY A 74 -14.71 -9.67 8.22
N VAL A 75 -13.93 -8.61 8.02
CA VAL A 75 -12.80 -8.26 8.89
C VAL A 75 -13.18 -7.20 9.91
N ARG A 76 -12.36 -7.09 10.96
CA ARG A 76 -12.51 -6.08 12.01
C ARG A 76 -12.57 -4.67 11.44
N ASP A 77 -13.31 -3.80 12.14
CA ASP A 77 -13.41 -2.41 11.74
C ASP A 77 -12.12 -1.63 12.05
N VAL A 78 -11.44 -1.15 11.01
CA VAL A 78 -10.14 -0.48 11.10
C VAL A 78 -10.09 0.77 10.22
N ARG A 79 -9.07 1.61 10.41
CA ARG A 79 -8.82 2.79 9.59
C ARG A 79 -8.04 2.40 8.32
N VAL A 80 -8.13 3.22 7.28
CA VAL A 80 -7.33 3.03 6.05
C VAL A 80 -5.82 2.98 6.37
N HIS A 81 -5.36 3.79 7.32
CA HIS A 81 -3.97 3.77 7.77
C HIS A 81 -3.55 2.45 8.43
N ASP A 82 -4.49 1.67 8.98
CA ASP A 82 -4.18 0.38 9.57
C ASP A 82 -3.84 -0.66 8.49
N ALA A 83 -4.35 -0.53 7.26
CA ALA A 83 -3.91 -1.37 6.14
C ALA A 83 -2.43 -1.17 5.82
N ARG A 84 -1.96 0.08 5.94
CA ARG A 84 -0.54 0.42 5.79
C ARG A 84 0.31 -0.14 6.94
N HIS A 85 -0.23 -0.12 8.16
CA HIS A 85 0.40 -0.79 9.31
C HIS A 85 0.54 -2.30 9.05
N THR A 86 -0.52 -2.96 8.58
CA THR A 86 -0.51 -4.38 8.23
C THR A 86 0.51 -4.69 7.12
N ALA A 87 0.57 -3.89 6.06
CA ALA A 87 1.56 -4.09 4.99
C ALA A 87 3.01 -4.01 5.51
N ALA A 88 3.28 -3.09 6.44
CA ALA A 88 4.59 -2.96 7.06
C ALA A 88 4.96 -4.20 7.89
N THR A 89 4.04 -4.66 8.73
CA THR A 89 4.21 -5.86 9.56
C THR A 89 4.45 -7.09 8.68
N LEU A 90 3.63 -7.30 7.65
CA LEU A 90 3.79 -8.44 6.73
C LEU A 90 5.17 -8.44 6.07
N LEU A 91 5.66 -7.29 5.58
CA LEU A 91 7.00 -7.22 4.99
C LEU A 91 8.09 -7.57 6.01
N ILE A 92 7.97 -7.10 7.25
CA ILE A 92 8.94 -7.39 8.31
C ILE A 92 8.91 -8.87 8.68
N GLU A 93 7.73 -9.46 8.84
CA GLU A 93 7.55 -10.90 9.13
C GLU A 93 8.14 -11.79 8.03
N GLN A 94 8.13 -11.35 6.77
CA GLN A 94 8.81 -12.01 5.66
C GLN A 94 10.35 -11.77 5.64
N GLY A 95 10.90 -11.13 6.68
CA GLY A 95 12.34 -10.87 6.80
C GLY A 95 12.85 -9.71 5.94
N VAL A 96 11.97 -8.87 5.38
CA VAL A 96 12.40 -7.72 4.59
C VAL A 96 13.08 -6.70 5.49
N ASN A 97 14.26 -6.24 5.07
CA ASN A 97 15.04 -5.26 5.82
C ASN A 97 14.22 -3.99 6.10
N ILE A 98 14.26 -3.51 7.35
CA ILE A 98 13.48 -2.34 7.81
C ILE A 98 13.69 -1.08 6.96
N ARG A 99 14.89 -0.89 6.38
CA ARG A 99 15.17 0.24 5.47
C ARG A 99 14.45 0.09 4.13
N VAL A 100 14.34 -1.14 3.63
CA VAL A 100 13.58 -1.45 2.41
C VAL A 100 12.08 -1.25 2.68
N VAL A 101 11.58 -1.72 3.84
CA VAL A 101 10.18 -1.47 4.25
C VAL A 101 9.90 0.03 4.35
N GLN A 102 10.80 0.81 4.95
CA GLN A 102 10.68 2.26 5.03
C GLN A 102 10.59 2.91 3.64
N GLN A 103 11.43 2.47 2.70
CA GLN A 103 11.39 2.94 1.31
C GLN A 103 10.08 2.58 0.64
N VAL A 104 9.67 1.31 0.68
CA VAL A 104 8.39 0.83 0.10
C VAL A 104 7.20 1.62 0.64
N LEU A 105 7.18 1.93 1.93
CA LEU A 105 6.10 2.73 2.49
C LEU A 105 6.26 4.21 2.10
N GLY A 106 7.47 4.73 1.93
CA GLY A 106 7.72 6.16 1.71
C GLY A 106 7.67 6.95 3.03
N HIS A 107 8.05 6.32 4.14
CA HIS A 107 8.21 7.01 5.41
C HIS A 107 9.49 7.85 5.39
N THR A 108 9.36 9.15 5.62
CA THR A 108 10.51 10.07 5.72
C THR A 108 11.33 9.86 6.99
N ARG A 109 10.75 9.27 8.04
CA ARG A 109 11.43 8.97 9.31
C ARG A 109 11.37 7.47 9.62
N VAL A 110 12.52 6.90 10.01
CA VAL A 110 12.67 5.49 10.43
C VAL A 110 11.78 5.19 11.63
N THR A 111 11.62 6.15 12.56
CA THR A 111 10.79 6.04 13.78
C THR A 111 9.32 5.73 13.53
N THR A 112 8.78 6.06 12.34
CA THR A 112 7.41 5.68 11.95
C THR A 112 7.30 4.19 11.60
N THR A 113 8.42 3.54 11.32
CA THR A 113 8.55 2.13 10.96
C THR A 113 9.08 1.29 12.13
N GLU A 114 9.83 1.87 13.06
CA GLU A 114 10.30 1.19 14.29
C GLU A 114 9.18 0.64 15.18
N ARG A 115 7.96 1.19 15.11
CA ARG A 115 6.80 0.62 15.83
C ARG A 115 6.56 -0.86 15.47
N TYR A 116 6.96 -1.31 14.29
CA TYR A 116 6.71 -2.66 13.80
C TYR A 116 7.82 -3.67 14.15
N THR A 117 8.97 -3.21 14.68
CA THR A 117 10.08 -4.13 15.02
C THR A 117 9.82 -4.93 16.29
N HIS A 118 8.81 -4.56 17.09
CA HIS A 118 8.40 -5.31 18.28
C HIS A 118 7.74 -6.67 17.96
N VAL A 119 7.41 -6.95 16.70
CA VAL A 119 6.78 -8.22 16.27
C VAL A 119 7.83 -9.34 16.04
N SER A 120 9.09 -9.12 16.42
CA SER A 120 10.25 -9.84 15.87
C SER A 120 10.75 -11.07 16.63
N THR A 121 10.07 -11.62 17.64
CA THR A 121 10.57 -12.82 18.35
C THR A 121 10.95 -13.98 17.40
N PRO A 122 10.16 -14.30 16.35
CA PRO A 122 10.55 -15.32 15.36
C PRO A 122 11.74 -14.91 14.49
N LEU A 123 11.80 -13.63 14.08
CA LEU A 123 12.90 -13.09 13.26
C LEU A 123 14.22 -13.04 14.01
N MET A 124 14.20 -12.76 15.31
CA MET A 124 15.37 -12.78 16.17
C MET A 124 15.95 -14.19 16.29
N ARG A 125 15.07 -15.21 16.36
CA ARG A 125 15.49 -16.62 16.34
C ARG A 125 16.09 -17.02 14.99
N ASP A 126 15.42 -16.71 13.88
CA ASP A 126 15.92 -16.95 12.52
C ASP A 126 17.28 -16.27 12.28
N ALA A 127 17.46 -15.04 12.74
CA ALA A 127 18.75 -14.34 12.66
C ALA A 127 19.87 -15.07 13.43
N GLY A 128 19.55 -15.60 14.62
CA GLY A 128 20.48 -16.42 15.41
C GLY A 128 20.86 -17.72 14.71
N GLU A 129 19.87 -18.42 14.12
CA GLU A 129 20.08 -19.67 13.38
C GLU A 129 20.89 -19.44 12.10
N ARG A 130 20.62 -18.37 11.35
CA ARG A 130 21.41 -17.99 10.16
C ARG A 130 22.84 -17.63 10.51
N LEU A 131 23.05 -16.88 11.61
CA LEU A 131 24.38 -16.58 12.11
C LEU A 131 25.10 -17.87 12.52
N ALA A 132 24.40 -18.77 13.20
CA ALA A 132 24.98 -20.04 13.62
C ALA A 132 25.37 -20.92 12.42
N SER A 133 24.52 -21.00 11.40
CA SER A 133 24.80 -21.69 10.15
C SER A 133 25.96 -21.05 9.38
N ALA A 134 26.03 -19.73 9.30
CA ALA A 134 27.11 -19.04 8.58
C ALA A 134 28.49 -19.17 9.26
N LEU A 135 28.52 -19.22 10.60
CA LEU A 135 29.76 -19.32 11.37
C LEU A 135 30.20 -20.76 11.65
N TRP A 136 29.24 -21.69 11.84
CA TRP A 136 29.53 -23.05 12.31
C TRP A 136 28.89 -24.16 11.45
N GLY A 137 28.13 -23.83 10.40
CA GLY A 137 27.39 -24.81 9.58
C GLY A 137 28.21 -25.55 8.50
N ASN A 138 29.54 -25.46 8.56
CA ASN A 138 30.46 -26.04 7.56
C ASN A 138 31.51 -26.97 8.21
N SER A 139 31.06 -27.91 9.04
CA SER A 139 31.86 -29.05 9.53
C SER A 139 31.19 -30.37 9.15
#